data_AF-A0A2S2DNV8-F1
#
_entry.id   AF-A0A2S2DNV8-F1
#
_cell.length_a   1.000
_cell.length_b   1.000
_cell.length_c   1.000
_cell.angle_alpha   90.00
_cell.angle_beta   90.00
_cell.angle_gamma   90.00
#
_symmetry.space_group_name_H-M   'P 1'
#
loop_
_entity.id
_entity.type
_entity.pdbx_description
1 polymer ?
#
loop_
_entity_poly.entity_id
_entity_poly.type
_entity_poly.pdbx_seq_one_letter_code
_entity_poly.pdbx_strand_id
1 'polypeptide(L)'
;MAWNGSTEAIRAVDGALPLLRAARQATVLQLMDGAVDGDDSGPRLAAFLRRHGVVARTALRPAAPNPGAALLDAAAREGADLLVMGAYGRPRWRETLLRGASAVVLRHAACPILLAH
;
A
#
# COMPACT_ATOMS: atom_id res chain seq x y z
N MET A 1 -0.34 -1.80 4.15
CA MET A 1 -0.25 -0.51 3.44
C MET A 1 0.51 -0.73 2.15
N ALA A 2 -0.11 -0.46 1.01
CA ALA A 2 0.57 -0.45 -0.27
C ALA A 2 1.39 0.84 -0.41
N TRP A 3 2.70 0.71 -0.61
CA TRP A 3 3.63 1.82 -0.58
C TRP A 3 4.43 1.94 -1.88
N ASN A 4 4.45 3.16 -2.42
CA ASN A 4 5.21 3.55 -3.61
C ASN A 4 5.81 4.97 -3.46
N GLY A 5 5.80 5.53 -2.26
CA GLY A 5 6.30 6.89 -1.98
C GLY A 5 5.46 8.05 -2.53
N SER A 6 4.30 7.81 -3.16
CA SER A 6 3.50 8.88 -3.74
C SER A 6 2.78 9.72 -2.69
N THR A 7 2.42 10.95 -3.05
CA THR A 7 1.63 11.87 -2.19
C THR A 7 0.32 11.22 -1.74
N GLU A 8 -0.32 10.44 -2.62
CA GLU A 8 -1.58 9.78 -2.34
C GLU A 8 -1.39 8.59 -1.40
N ALA A 9 -0.25 7.88 -1.50
CA ALA A 9 0.12 6.87 -0.52
C ALA A 9 0.36 7.51 0.86
N ILE A 10 1.00 8.68 0.92
CA ILE A 10 1.18 9.44 2.16
C ILE A 10 -0.17 9.85 2.75
N ARG A 11 -1.08 10.42 1.94
CA ARG A 11 -2.43 10.80 2.39
C ARG A 11 -3.23 9.60 2.89
N ALA A 12 -3.12 8.45 2.22
CA ALA A 12 -3.78 7.21 2.65
C ALA A 12 -3.27 6.76 4.02
N VAL A 13 -1.96 6.83 4.25
CA VAL A 13 -1.36 6.49 5.54
C VAL A 13 -1.79 7.48 6.63
N ASP A 14 -1.80 8.78 6.33
CA ASP A 14 -2.21 9.82 7.28
C ASP A 14 -3.67 9.64 7.71
N GLY A 15 -4.59 9.47 6.75
CA GLY A 15 -6.00 9.19 7.03
C GLY A 15 -6.23 7.86 7.74
N ALA A 16 -5.34 6.89 7.57
CA ALA A 16 -5.40 5.60 8.25
C ALA A 16 -4.76 5.60 9.64
N LEU A 17 -4.05 6.66 10.04
CA LEU A 17 -3.22 6.64 11.25
C LEU A 17 -3.97 6.23 12.54
N PRO A 18 -5.23 6.65 12.78
CA PRO A 18 -6.01 6.17 13.93
C PRO A 18 -6.25 4.65 13.89
N LEU A 19 -6.56 4.10 12.72
CA LEU A 19 -6.78 2.66 12.53
C LEU A 19 -5.46 1.88 12.67
N LEU A 20 -4.36 2.43 12.13
CA LEU A 20 -3.04 1.82 12.22
C LEU A 20 -2.54 1.74 13.67
N ARG A 21 -2.86 2.72 14.52
CA ARG A 21 -2.53 2.69 15.96
C ARG A 21 -3.30 1.62 16.72
N ALA A 22 -4.54 1.33 16.32
CA ALA A 22 -5.34 0.27 16.92
C ALA A 22 -4.99 -1.12 16.37
N ALA A 23 -4.28 -1.20 15.24
CA ALA A 23 -3.91 -2.45 14.62
C ALA A 23 -2.82 -3.19 15.41
N ARG A 24 -2.96 -4.51 15.54
CA ARG A 24 -1.93 -5.39 16.12
C ARG A 24 -0.59 -5.28 15.38
N GLN A 25 -0.65 -5.06 14.07
CA GLN A 25 0.52 -4.92 13.21
C GLN A 25 0.15 -4.19 11.92
N ALA A 26 1.06 -3.37 11.43
CA ALA A 26 1.00 -2.70 10.14
C ALA A 26 2.17 -3.14 9.26
N THR A 27 1.90 -3.70 8.08
CA THR A 27 2.95 -4.00 7.08
C THR A 27 2.99 -2.88 6.03
N VAL A 28 4.14 -2.22 5.89
CA VAL A 28 4.50 -1.36 4.75
C VAL A 28 4.96 -2.27 3.62
N LEU A 29 4.12 -2.46 2.62
CA LEU A 29 4.33 -3.38 1.51
C LEU A 29 4.72 -2.59 0.26
N GLN A 30 5.88 -2.90 -0.31
CA GLN A 30 6.37 -2.28 -1.55
C GLN A 30 6.61 -3.36 -2.62
N LEU A 31 6.13 -3.09 -3.83
CA LEU A 31 6.38 -3.92 -5.01
C LEU A 31 7.60 -3.35 -5.74
N MET A 32 8.63 -4.17 -6.00
CA MET A 32 9.90 -3.75 -6.60
C MET A 32 9.94 -4.07 -8.10
N ASP A 33 10.07 -3.07 -8.96
CA ASP A 33 10.19 -3.26 -10.42
C ASP A 33 11.68 -3.13 -10.86
N GLY A 34 12.49 -4.14 -10.53
CA GLY A 34 13.90 -4.19 -10.92
C GLY A 34 14.88 -3.36 -10.07
N ALA A 35 16.10 -3.15 -10.60
CA ALA A 35 17.34 -2.85 -9.86
C ALA A 35 17.41 -1.51 -9.09
N VAL A 36 16.37 -0.66 -9.12
CA VAL A 36 16.39 0.67 -8.48
C VAL A 36 15.34 0.83 -7.37
N ASP A 37 14.41 -0.10 -7.18
CA ASP A 37 13.32 0.09 -6.19
C ASP A 37 13.62 -0.51 -4.81
N GLY A 38 14.80 -0.20 -4.30
CA GLY A 38 15.25 -0.48 -2.93
C GLY A 38 15.61 0.81 -2.19
N ASP A 39 14.84 1.88 -2.39
CA ASP A 39 15.04 3.10 -1.63
C ASP A 39 14.69 2.90 -0.14
N ASP A 40 15.15 3.82 0.70
CA ASP A 40 14.90 3.74 2.13
C ASP A 40 13.48 4.22 2.51
N SER A 41 12.59 4.48 1.54
CA SER A 41 11.30 5.12 1.79
C SER A 41 10.36 4.23 2.59
N GLY A 42 10.26 2.94 2.27
CA GLY A 42 9.49 1.95 3.03
C GLY A 42 9.99 1.81 4.47
N PRO A 43 11.31 1.55 4.68
CA PRO A 43 11.92 1.57 6.01
C PRO A 43 11.71 2.86 6.80
N ARG A 44 11.85 4.03 6.14
CA ARG A 44 11.60 5.34 6.75
C ARG A 44 10.14 5.53 7.15
N LEU A 45 9.20 5.08 6.34
CA LEU A 45 7.78 5.10 6.70
C LEU A 45 7.50 4.20 7.90
N ALA A 46 8.05 2.98 7.90
CA ALA A 46 7.87 2.08 9.05
C ALA A 46 8.46 2.69 10.33
N ALA A 47 9.62 3.34 10.24
CA ALA A 47 10.20 4.07 11.37
C ALA A 47 9.33 5.25 11.81
N PHE A 48 8.77 6.02 10.87
CA PHE A 48 7.81 7.09 11.15
C PHE A 48 6.58 6.56 11.89
N LEU A 49 5.98 5.46 11.43
CA LEU A 49 4.81 4.84 12.04
C LEU A 49 5.11 4.33 13.46
N ARG A 50 6.27 3.71 13.67
CA ARG A 50 6.72 3.28 15.02
C ARG A 50 6.81 4.45 15.99
N ARG A 51 7.35 5.60 15.54
CA ARG A 51 7.37 6.83 16.37
C ARG A 51 5.97 7.34 16.72
N HIS A 52 4.95 6.97 15.96
CA HIS A 52 3.55 7.33 16.20
C HIS A 52 2.75 6.25 16.94
N GLY A 53 3.42 5.26 17.54
CA GLY A 53 2.79 4.20 18.34
C GLY A 53 2.24 3.02 17.54
N VAL A 54 2.62 2.89 16.26
CA VAL A 54 2.17 1.78 15.40
C VAL A 54 3.21 0.66 15.38
N VAL A 55 2.79 -0.59 15.57
CA VAL A 55 3.66 -1.76 15.38
C VAL A 55 3.87 -1.99 13.88
N ALA A 56 4.90 -1.37 13.29
CA ALA A 56 5.13 -1.37 11.85
C ALA A 56 6.36 -2.18 11.39
N ARG A 57 6.18 -2.98 10.34
CA ARG A 57 7.25 -3.71 9.62
C ARG A 57 7.23 -3.40 8.12
N THR A 58 8.32 -3.69 7.43
CA THR A 58 8.40 -3.60 5.97
C THR A 58 8.31 -4.98 5.34
N ALA A 59 7.72 -5.05 4.15
CA ALA A 59 7.73 -6.22 3.29
C ALA A 59 8.02 -5.76 1.86
N LEU A 60 9.02 -6.38 1.23
CA LEU A 60 9.33 -6.19 -0.18
C LEU A 60 8.84 -7.41 -0.96
N ARG A 61 8.21 -7.17 -2.10
CA ARG A 61 7.82 -8.23 -3.03
C ARG A 61 8.24 -7.83 -4.45
N PRO A 62 8.61 -8.78 -5.31
CA PRO A 62 8.80 -8.49 -6.72
C PRO A 62 7.53 -7.88 -7.32
N ALA A 63 7.70 -6.90 -8.20
CA ALA A 63 6.63 -6.48 -9.08
C ALA A 63 6.21 -7.67 -9.96
N ALA A 64 4.94 -7.64 -10.36
CA ALA A 64 4.37 -8.63 -11.26
C ALA A 64 3.68 -7.91 -12.43
N PRO A 65 3.47 -8.59 -13.57
CA PRO A 65 2.74 -8.01 -14.70
C PRO A 65 1.36 -7.46 -14.32
N ASN A 66 0.74 -8.03 -13.28
CA ASN A 66 -0.46 -7.50 -12.65
C ASN A 66 -0.15 -7.05 -11.21
N PRO A 67 0.21 -5.77 -10.99
CA PRO A 67 0.53 -5.24 -9.65
C PRO A 67 -0.66 -5.29 -8.69
N GLY A 68 -1.90 -5.21 -9.19
CA GLY A 68 -3.08 -5.32 -8.34
C GLY A 68 -3.26 -6.72 -7.79
N ALA A 69 -3.06 -7.74 -8.63
CA ALA A 69 -3.10 -9.14 -8.19
C ALA A 69 -1.97 -9.46 -7.21
N ALA A 70 -0.74 -8.97 -7.47
CA ALA A 70 0.38 -9.12 -6.56
C ALA A 70 0.12 -8.45 -5.20
N LEU A 71 -0.52 -7.28 -5.19
CA LEU A 71 -0.89 -6.59 -3.96
C LEU A 71 -1.91 -7.38 -3.15
N LEU A 72 -2.93 -7.94 -3.81
CA LEU A 72 -3.96 -8.77 -3.16
C LEU A 72 -3.39 -10.07 -2.60
N ASP A 73 -2.55 -10.77 -3.35
CA ASP A 73 -1.86 -11.98 -2.89
C ASP A 73 -0.95 -11.67 -1.70
N ALA A 74 -0.20 -10.56 -1.75
CA ALA A 74 0.60 -10.13 -0.61
C ALA A 74 -0.26 -9.75 0.61
N ALA A 75 -1.38 -9.05 0.42
CA ALA A 75 -2.31 -8.75 1.51
C ALA A 75 -2.88 -10.02 2.14
N ALA A 76 -3.23 -11.03 1.34
CA ALA A 76 -3.72 -12.31 1.81
C ALA A 76 -2.65 -13.08 2.60
N ARG A 77 -1.40 -13.14 2.10
CA ARG A 77 -0.27 -13.78 2.80
C ARG A 77 0.06 -13.11 4.13
N GLU A 78 -0.11 -11.80 4.21
CA GLU A 78 0.08 -11.03 5.44
C GLU A 78 -1.10 -11.15 6.41
N GLY A 79 -2.22 -11.77 6.00
CA GLY A 79 -3.45 -11.85 6.78
C GLY A 79 -4.05 -10.47 7.04
N ALA A 80 -4.02 -9.58 6.04
CA ALA A 80 -4.43 -8.19 6.23
C ALA A 80 -5.95 -8.05 6.32
N ASP A 81 -6.43 -7.54 7.45
CA ASP A 81 -7.86 -7.23 7.67
C ASP A 81 -8.26 -5.85 7.11
N LEU A 82 -7.28 -5.04 6.67
CA LEU A 82 -7.48 -3.74 6.04
C LEU A 82 -6.36 -3.46 5.05
N LEU A 83 -6.72 -3.13 3.80
CA LEU A 83 -5.79 -2.65 2.80
C LEU A 83 -5.82 -1.12 2.70
N VAL A 84 -4.73 -0.48 3.12
CA VAL A 84 -4.53 0.97 2.95
C VAL A 84 -3.70 1.21 1.69
N MET A 85 -4.18 2.01 0.74
CA MET A 85 -3.44 2.34 -0.48
C MET A 85 -3.74 3.75 -1.00
N GLY A 86 -2.72 4.40 -1.58
CA GLY A 86 -2.94 5.57 -2.42
C GLY A 86 -3.43 5.16 -3.81
N ALA A 87 -4.22 6.02 -4.44
CA ALA A 87 -4.56 5.94 -5.85
C ALA A 87 -4.27 7.29 -6.52
N TYR A 88 -4.31 7.36 -7.85
CA TYR A 88 -4.34 8.63 -8.61
C TYR A 88 -3.05 9.47 -8.74
N GLY A 89 -1.87 9.00 -8.34
CA GLY A 89 -0.61 9.77 -8.44
C GLY A 89 -0.02 10.02 -9.83
N ARG A 90 -0.75 9.79 -10.92
CA ARG A 90 -0.32 10.09 -12.30
C ARG A 90 -1.41 10.87 -13.07
N PRO A 91 -1.06 11.87 -13.90
CA PRO A 91 -2.00 12.84 -14.49
C PRO A 91 -2.99 12.32 -15.54
N ARG A 92 -3.21 11.00 -15.67
CA ARG A 92 -4.11 10.38 -16.68
C ARG A 92 -5.20 9.52 -16.03
N TRP A 93 -5.98 10.09 -15.11
CA TRP A 93 -6.63 9.32 -14.05
C TRP A 93 -8.12 8.97 -14.22
N ARG A 94 -8.87 9.61 -15.13
CA ARG A 94 -10.30 9.27 -15.31
C ARG A 94 -10.56 7.99 -16.12
N GLU A 95 -9.69 7.65 -17.08
CA GLU A 95 -9.83 6.41 -17.89
C GLU A 95 -9.13 5.19 -17.25
N THR A 96 -8.18 5.42 -16.34
CA THR A 96 -7.31 4.39 -15.73
C THR A 96 -7.91 3.79 -14.45
N LEU A 97 -8.94 4.42 -13.86
CA LEU A 97 -9.69 3.88 -12.72
C LEU A 97 -10.21 2.45 -12.94
N LEU A 98 -10.52 2.13 -14.19
CA LEU A 98 -11.02 0.84 -14.64
C LEU A 98 -9.95 -0.01 -15.34
N ARG A 99 -8.69 0.45 -15.39
CA ARG A 99 -7.56 -0.22 -16.06
C ARG A 99 -6.29 -0.11 -15.21
N GLY A 100 -5.94 -1.16 -14.49
CA GLY A 100 -4.66 -1.25 -13.76
C GLY A 100 -4.79 -1.85 -12.37
N ALA A 101 -3.78 -1.61 -11.52
CA ALA A 101 -3.68 -2.19 -10.18
C ALA A 101 -4.91 -1.92 -9.31
N SER A 102 -5.34 -0.65 -9.23
CA SER A 102 -6.47 -0.24 -8.39
C SER A 102 -7.79 -0.87 -8.82
N ALA A 103 -8.04 -1.04 -10.12
CA ALA A 103 -9.25 -1.69 -10.63
C ALA A 103 -9.32 -3.16 -10.20
N VAL A 104 -8.19 -3.86 -10.27
CA VAL A 104 -8.07 -5.26 -9.82
C VAL A 104 -8.31 -5.35 -8.31
N VAL A 105 -7.68 -4.47 -7.54
CA VAL A 105 -7.82 -4.43 -6.08
C VAL A 105 -9.27 -4.14 -5.68
N LEU A 106 -9.90 -3.10 -6.23
CA LEU A 106 -11.27 -2.73 -5.92
C LEU A 106 -12.29 -3.81 -6.29
N ARG A 107 -12.01 -4.63 -7.31
CA ARG A 107 -12.90 -5.72 -7.75
C ARG A 107 -12.71 -7.01 -6.97
N HIS A 108 -11.52 -7.27 -6.44
CA HIS A 108 -11.15 -8.60 -5.95
C HIS A 108 -10.63 -8.62 -4.51
N ALA A 109 -10.55 -7.48 -3.81
CA ALA A 109 -10.13 -7.47 -2.42
C ALA A 109 -11.08 -8.28 -1.53
N ALA A 110 -10.49 -9.15 -0.71
CA ALA A 110 -11.21 -9.94 0.28
C ALA A 110 -11.38 -9.19 1.63
N CYS A 111 -10.73 -8.03 1.79
CA CYS A 111 -10.83 -7.18 2.98
C CYS A 111 -11.18 -5.74 2.61
N PRO A 112 -11.71 -4.94 3.57
CA PRO A 112 -11.95 -3.52 3.36
C PRO A 112 -10.74 -2.77 2.83
N ILE A 113 -10.99 -1.76 2.00
CA ILE A 113 -9.96 -0.90 1.41
C ILE A 113 -10.15 0.53 1.93
N LEU A 114 -9.10 1.11 2.48
CA LEU A 114 -8.99 2.56 2.68
C LEU A 114 -8.14 3.14 1.55
N LEU A 115 -8.76 4.00 0.75
CA LEU A 115 -8.17 4.58 -0.45
C LEU A 115 -8.17 6.10 -0.38
N ALA A 116 -7.03 6.74 -0.67
CA ALA A 116 -6.89 8.20 -0.72
C ALA A 116 -6.36 8.67 -2.09
N HIS A 117 -6.61 9.94 -2.40
CA HIS A 117 -6.23 10.62 -3.64
C HIS A 117 -5.65 12.02 -3.39
#